data_AF-A3QWJ6-F1
#
_entry.id   AF-A3QWJ6-F1
#
_cell.length_a   1.000
_cell.length_b   1.000
_cell.length_c   1.000
_cell.angle_alpha   90.00
_cell.angle_beta   90.00
_cell.angle_gamma   90.00
#
_symmetry.space_group_name_H-M   'P 1'
#
loop_
_entity.id
_entity.type
_entity.pdbx_description
1 polymer ?
#
loop_
_entity_poly.entity_id
_entity_poly.type
_entity_poly.pdbx_seq_one_letter_code
_entity_poly.pdbx_strand_id
1 'polypeptide(L)' 'KIPEPAVAVDDISIAPCGESFPQCDFEDDDHPFCDWTQKSQDGGHWIRGHRNVPLQST' A
#
# COMPACT_ATOMS: atom_id res chain seq x y z
N LYS A 1 -9.56 -14.01 -45.11
CA LYS A 1 -8.71 -13.42 -44.05
C LYS A 1 -9.29 -13.91 -42.72
N ILE A 2 -8.54 -14.68 -41.95
CA ILE A 2 -9.02 -15.20 -40.66
C ILE A 2 -8.88 -14.07 -39.64
N PRO A 3 -9.92 -13.71 -38.86
CA PRO A 3 -9.81 -12.69 -37.84
C PRO A 3 -8.82 -13.12 -36.76
N GLU A 4 -8.04 -12.17 -36.25
CA GLU A 4 -7.12 -12.42 -35.15
C GLU A 4 -7.92 -12.83 -33.90
N PRO A 5 -7.44 -13.80 -33.09
CA PRO A 5 -8.12 -14.19 -31.87
C PRO A 5 -8.21 -12.99 -30.91
N ALA A 6 -9.43 -12.56 -30.59
CA ALA A 6 -9.70 -11.56 -29.57
C ALA A 6 -10.16 -12.25 -28.30
N VAL A 7 -9.41 -12.05 -27.21
CA VAL A 7 -9.76 -12.55 -25.87
C VAL A 7 -10.59 -11.47 -25.18
N ALA A 8 -11.84 -11.78 -24.84
CA ALA A 8 -12.67 -10.94 -23.98
C ALA A 8 -12.51 -11.42 -22.53
N VAL A 9 -12.23 -10.49 -21.62
CA VAL A 9 -12.26 -10.75 -20.17
C VAL A 9 -13.65 -10.33 -19.70
N ASP A 10 -14.54 -11.29 -19.49
CA ASP A 10 -15.95 -11.04 -19.15
C ASP A 10 -16.23 -11.06 -17.65
N ASP A 11 -15.29 -11.55 -16.83
CA ASP A 11 -15.45 -11.57 -15.38
C ASP A 11 -14.11 -11.36 -14.66
N ILE A 12 -13.96 -10.21 -14.00
CA ILE A 12 -12.86 -9.93 -13.08
C ILE A 12 -13.49 -9.82 -11.69
N SER A 13 -13.50 -10.92 -10.95
CA SER A 13 -13.81 -10.88 -9.53
C SER A 13 -12.54 -10.56 -8.75
N ILE A 14 -12.44 -9.35 -8.20
CA ILE A 14 -11.56 -9.12 -7.05
C ILE A 14 -12.28 -9.79 -5.87
N ALA A 15 -12.04 -11.09 -5.68
CA ALA A 15 -12.33 -11.68 -4.38
C ALA A 15 -11.53 -10.88 -3.35
N PRO A 16 -12.07 -10.59 -2.14
CA PRO A 16 -11.20 -10.13 -1.08
C PRO A 16 -10.15 -11.22 -0.91
N CYS A 17 -8.89 -10.92 -1.24
CA CYS A 17 -7.77 -11.70 -0.74
C CYS A 17 -8.06 -11.82 0.74
N GLY A 18 -8.32 -13.03 1.23
CA GLY A 18 -8.83 -13.27 2.57
C GLY A 18 -7.79 -12.91 3.62
N GLU A 19 -7.60 -11.61 3.82
CA GLU A 19 -6.70 -11.00 4.76
C GLU A 19 -7.42 -9.73 5.15
N SER A 20 -7.85 -9.64 6.41
CA SER A 20 -8.12 -8.36 7.02
C SER A 20 -6.91 -7.49 6.72
N PHE A 21 -7.04 -6.52 5.80
CA PHE A 21 -5.96 -5.55 5.60
C PHE A 21 -5.69 -4.97 6.98
N PRO A 22 -4.48 -5.09 7.54
CA PRO A 22 -4.18 -4.52 8.83
C PRO A 22 -4.57 -3.05 8.73
N GLN A 23 -5.58 -2.65 9.50
CA GLN A 23 -6.07 -1.28 9.52
C GLN A 23 -4.96 -0.47 10.18
N CYS A 24 -4.04 0.02 9.36
CA CYS A 24 -2.90 0.81 9.79
C CYS A 24 -3.19 2.27 9.45
N ASP A 25 -3.92 2.94 10.33
CA ASP A 25 -4.24 4.36 10.20
C ASP A 25 -3.09 5.27 10.64
N PHE A 26 -2.01 4.69 11.19
CA PHE A 26 -0.87 5.40 11.76
C PHE A 26 -1.30 6.37 12.87
N GLU A 27 -2.30 6.03 13.67
CA GLU A 27 -2.71 6.79 14.86
C GLU A 27 -2.38 6.07 16.17
N ASP A 28 -1.79 4.87 16.10
CA ASP A 28 -1.23 4.14 17.25
C ASP A 28 0.23 4.59 17.50
N ASP A 29 0.51 5.06 18.72
CA ASP A 29 1.83 5.48 19.15
C ASP A 29 2.70 4.31 19.66
N ASP A 30 2.07 3.23 20.15
CA ASP A 30 2.77 2.01 20.56
C ASP A 30 3.18 1.18 19.33
N HIS A 31 2.39 1.22 18.25
CA HIS A 31 2.68 0.55 16.97
C HIS A 31 2.59 1.52 15.77
N PRO A 32 3.56 2.45 15.62
CA PRO A 32 3.48 3.53 14.64
C PRO A 32 3.55 3.09 13.18
N PHE A 33 3.99 1.86 12.90
CA PHE A 33 3.98 1.26 11.57
C PHE A 33 3.21 -0.08 11.57
N CYS A 34 2.39 -0.30 12.60
CA CYS A 34 1.72 -1.57 12.82
C CYS A 34 2.75 -2.71 12.84
N ASP A 35 2.69 -3.64 11.89
CA ASP A 35 3.65 -4.75 11.75
C ASP A 35 4.72 -4.52 10.65
N TRP A 36 4.69 -3.35 10.00
CA TRP A 36 5.56 -3.09 8.85
C TRP A 36 6.97 -2.78 9.32
N THR A 37 7.93 -3.49 8.75
CA THR A 37 9.35 -3.29 9.05
C THR A 37 10.09 -2.72 7.84
N GLN A 38 10.81 -1.63 8.06
CA GLN A 38 11.65 -1.06 7.02
C GLN A 38 12.90 -1.92 6.82
N LYS A 39 13.10 -2.44 5.61
CA LYS A 39 14.35 -3.10 5.25
C LYS A 39 15.48 -2.08 5.22
N SER A 40 16.63 -2.44 5.78
CA SER A 40 17.79 -1.57 5.98
C SER A 40 18.60 -1.26 4.70
N GLN A 41 18.00 -1.33 3.52
CA GLN A 41 18.70 -0.99 2.26
C GLN A 41 18.71 0.52 2.03
N ASP A 42 19.60 0.97 1.15
CA ASP A 42 19.98 2.38 0.88
C ASP A 42 18.85 3.31 0.37
N GLY A 43 17.58 2.91 0.47
CA GLY A 43 16.40 3.62 -0.02
C GLY A 43 15.85 4.73 0.88
N GLY A 44 16.62 5.21 1.87
CA GLY A 44 16.18 6.22 2.85
C GLY A 44 15.36 5.63 3.99
N HIS A 45 15.00 6.44 5.00
CA HIS A 45 14.26 6.02 6.20
C HIS A 45 12.79 6.43 6.16
N TRP A 46 11.88 5.55 6.59
CA TRP A 46 10.47 5.88 6.70
C TRP A 46 10.25 6.84 7.87
N ILE A 47 9.36 7.81 7.65
CA ILE A 47 8.92 8.75 8.68
C ILE A 47 7.39 8.70 8.75
N ARG A 48 6.86 8.68 9.97
CA ARG A 48 5.41 8.82 10.22
C ARG A 48 5.07 10.32 10.20
N GLY A 49 4.28 10.73 9.22
CA GLY A 49 3.78 12.10 9.13
C GLY A 49 2.46 12.25 9.90
N HIS A 50 2.26 13.37 10.59
CA HIS A 50 0.98 13.72 11.20
C HIS A 50 0.40 14.98 10.53
N ARG A 51 -0.92 15.16 10.52
CA ARG A 51 -1.59 16.32 9.89
C ARG A 51 -1.24 17.70 10.49
N ASN A 52 -0.36 17.78 11.49
CA ASN A 52 0.11 19.04 12.06
C ASN A 52 1.54 19.47 11.68
N VAL A 53 2.22 18.81 10.73
CA VAL A 53 3.51 19.34 10.23
C VAL A 53 3.26 20.28 9.06
N PRO A 54 3.64 21.57 9.14
CA PRO A 54 3.91 22.34 7.93
C PRO A 54 5.03 21.60 7.22
N LEU A 55 4.77 21.11 6.01
CA LEU A 55 5.75 20.41 5.19
C LEU A 55 6.94 21.37 4.92
N GLN A 56 7.96 21.35 5.79
CA GLN A 56 9.23 21.99 5.47
C GLN A 56 10.02 21.03 4.59
N SER A 57 9.76 21.16 3.29
CA SER A 57 10.66 20.64 2.27
C SER A 57 11.98 21.41 2.39
N THR A 58 13.05 20.72 2.78
CA THR A 58 14.43 21.22 2.66
C THR A 58 15.17 20.32 1.70
#